data_AF-A0A945VVD5-F1
#
_entry.id   AF-A0A945VVD5-F1
#
_cell.length_a   1.000
_cell.length_b   1.000
_cell.length_c   1.000
_cell.angle_alpha   90.00
_cell.angle_beta   90.00
_cell.angle_gamma   90.00
#
_symmetry.space_group_name_H-M   'P 1'
#
loop_
_entity.id
_entity.type
_entity.pdbx_description
1 polymer ?
#
loop_
_entity_poly.entity_id
_entity_poly.type
_entity_poly.pdbx_seq_one_letter_code
_entity_poly.pdbx_strand_id
1 'polypeptide(L)' 'MENNLDKRNFINWYCWYATSEEIKKAEQTNKAAINRLVNEHSYEVEKINTAKRYYDNSSLPEGVLPEFHSFGCV' A
#
# COMPACT_ATOMS: atom_id res chain seq x y z
N MET A 1 12.68 -7.23 -17.48
CA MET A 1 12.53 -5.96 -16.75
C MET A 1 11.09 -5.94 -16.28
N GLU A 2 10.87 -6.30 -15.02
CA GLU A 2 9.53 -6.27 -14.44
C GLU A 2 9.04 -4.81 -14.52
N ASN A 3 7.84 -4.63 -15.05
CA ASN A 3 7.33 -3.31 -15.38
C ASN A 3 7.11 -2.56 -14.06
N ASN A 4 7.97 -1.59 -13.74
CA ASN A 4 7.91 -0.81 -12.49
C ASN A 4 6.51 -0.19 -12.27
N LEU A 5 5.79 0.04 -13.38
CA LEU A 5 4.40 0.47 -13.38
C LEU A 5 3.45 -0.57 -12.76
N ASP A 6 3.57 -1.85 -13.11
CA ASP A 6 2.68 -2.90 -12.61
C ASP A 6 2.87 -3.12 -11.11
N LYS A 7 4.13 -3.09 -10.65
CA LYS A 7 4.46 -3.08 -9.22
C LYS A 7 3.80 -1.91 -8.49
N ARG A 8 3.98 -0.68 -8.99
CA ARG A 8 3.39 0.53 -8.38
C ARG A 8 1.87 0.47 -8.38
N ASN A 9 1.27 -0.01 -9.46
CA ASN A 9 -0.18 -0.15 -9.59
C ASN A 9 -0.72 -1.15 -8.56
N PHE A 10 -0.09 -2.31 -8.42
CA PHE A 10 -0.50 -3.30 -7.43
C PHE A 10 -0.36 -2.76 -6.01
N ILE A 11 0.80 -2.20 -5.64
CA ILE A 11 1.04 -1.67 -4.29
C ILE A 11 0.06 -0.54 -3.96
N ASN A 12 -0.18 0.38 -4.90
CA ASN A 12 -1.13 1.47 -4.71
C ASN A 12 -2.56 0.96 -4.53
N TRP A 13 -2.99 0.05 -5.40
CA TRP A 13 -4.31 -0.55 -5.28
C TRP A 13 -4.44 -1.30 -3.95
N TYR A 14 -3.56 -2.26 -3.67
CA TYR A 14 -3.63 -3.14 -2.51
C TYR A 14 -3.51 -2.39 -1.18
N CYS A 15 -2.60 -1.41 -1.11
CA CYS A 15 -2.39 -0.68 0.13
C CYS A 15 -3.34 0.50 0.30
N TRP A 16 -3.69 1.27 -0.74
CA TRP A 16 -4.37 2.57 -0.56
C TRP A 16 -5.80 2.63 -1.04
N TYR A 17 -6.12 1.98 -2.17
CA TYR A 17 -7.40 2.18 -2.84
C TYR A 17 -8.38 1.03 -2.66
N ALA A 18 -7.88 -0.20 -2.54
CA ALA A 18 -8.72 -1.37 -2.41
C ALA A 18 -9.39 -1.39 -1.03
N THR A 19 -10.71 -1.55 -1.05
CA THR A 19 -11.48 -1.85 0.16
C THR A 19 -11.23 -3.29 0.62
N SER A 20 -11.51 -3.59 1.88
CA SER A 20 -11.40 -4.96 2.40
C SER A 20 -12.28 -5.95 1.64
N GLU A 21 -13.44 -5.51 1.12
CA GLU A 21 -14.32 -6.34 0.29
C GLU A 21 -13.70 -6.66 -1.07
N GLU A 22 -13.10 -5.67 -1.73
CA GLU A 22 -12.42 -5.88 -3.01
C GLU A 22 -11.19 -6.77 -2.88
N ILE A 23 -10.40 -6.62 -1.80
CA ILE A 23 -9.28 -7.51 -1.50
C ILE A 23 -9.80 -8.94 -1.30
N LYS A 24 -10.84 -9.12 -0.48
CA LYS A 24 -11.43 -10.45 -0.23
C LYS A 24 -11.95 -11.08 -1.51
N LYS A 25 -12.60 -10.30 -2.38
CA LYS A 25 -13.08 -10.77 -3.69
C LYS A 25 -11.92 -11.16 -4.61
N ALA A 26 -10.84 -10.38 -4.62
CA ALA A 26 -9.64 -10.68 -5.39
C ALA A 26 -8.94 -11.96 -4.88
N GLU A 27 -8.85 -12.15 -3.57
CA GLU A 27 -8.33 -13.37 -2.95
C GLU A 27 -9.20 -14.59 -3.27
N GLN A 28 -10.53 -14.44 -3.34
CA GLN A 28 -11.43 -15.53 -3.73
C GLN A 28 -11.31 -15.90 -5.20
N THR A 29 -11.15 -14.89 -6.07
CA THR A 29 -11.16 -15.08 -7.52
C THR A 29 -9.79 -15.50 -8.05
N ASN A 30 -8.70 -14.97 -7.46
CA ASN A 30 -7.34 -15.14 -7.96
C ASN A 30 -6.31 -15.25 -6.82
N LYS A 31 -6.60 -16.12 -5.85
CA LYS A 31 -5.79 -16.35 -4.64
C LYS A 31 -4.29 -16.47 -4.92
N ALA A 32 -3.93 -17.29 -5.91
CA ALA A 32 -2.53 -17.60 -6.20
C ALA A 32 -1.77 -16.36 -6.69
N ALA A 33 -2.37 -15.56 -7.58
CA ALA A 33 -1.73 -14.34 -8.07
C ALA A 33 -1.63 -13.28 -6.98
N ILE A 34 -2.69 -13.09 -6.19
CA ILE A 34 -2.67 -12.12 -5.08
C ILE A 34 -1.61 -12.52 -4.05
N ASN A 35 -1.59 -13.78 -3.61
CA ASN A 35 -0.58 -14.25 -2.66
C ASN A 35 0.84 -14.08 -3.19
N ARG A 36 1.06 -14.36 -4.49
CA ARG A 36 2.37 -14.15 -5.11
C ARG A 36 2.77 -12.67 -5.07
N LEU A 37 1.90 -11.77 -5.52
CA LEU A 37 2.17 -10.33 -5.57
C LEU A 37 2.38 -9.73 -4.17
N VAL A 38 1.61 -10.17 -3.17
CA VAL A 38 1.81 -9.77 -1.78
C VAL A 38 3.16 -10.25 -1.25
N ASN A 39 3.56 -11.50 -1.54
CA ASN A 39 4.87 -11.99 -1.12
C ASN A 39 6.02 -11.25 -1.82
N GLU A 40 5.90 -11.06 -3.12
CA GLU A 40 6.89 -10.39 -3.98
C GLU A 40 7.11 -8.92 -3.60
N HIS A 41 6.09 -8.28 -3.01
CA HIS A 41 6.14 -6.88 -2.58
C HIS A 41 5.95 -6.73 -1.05
N SER A 42 6.26 -7.79 -0.30
CA SER A 42 6.02 -7.87 1.15
C SER A 42 6.73 -6.74 1.91
N TYR A 43 7.97 -6.42 1.55
CA TYR A 43 8.72 -5.33 2.15
C TYR A 43 8.03 -3.97 2.01
N GLU A 44 7.56 -3.63 0.82
CA GLU A 44 6.86 -2.37 0.56
C GLU A 44 5.49 -2.33 1.26
N VAL A 45 4.76 -3.45 1.21
CA VAL A 45 3.45 -3.58 1.87
C VAL A 45 3.59 -3.41 3.39
N GLU A 46 4.58 -4.05 4.01
CA GLU A 46 4.84 -3.92 5.45
C GLU A 46 5.25 -2.50 5.85
N LYS A 47 6.10 -1.86 5.04
CA LYS A 47 6.51 -0.46 5.26
C LYS A 47 5.31 0.49 5.23
N ILE A 48 4.42 0.34 4.24
CA ILE A 48 3.21 1.17 4.13
C ILE A 48 2.26 0.88 5.30
N ASN A 49 2.01 -0.39 5.62
CA ASN A 49 1.12 -0.76 6.72
C ASN A 49 1.63 -0.25 8.08
N THR A 50 2.95 -0.27 8.29
CA THR A 50 3.57 0.27 9.51
C THR A 50 3.37 1.78 9.59
N ALA A 51 3.61 2.50 8.49
CA ALA A 51 3.38 3.94 8.43
C ALA A 51 1.91 4.29 8.68
N LYS A 52 0.97 3.57 8.06
CA LYS A 52 -0.46 3.75 8.29
C LYS A 52 -0.84 3.57 9.75
N ARG A 53 -0.42 2.48 10.38
CA ARG A 53 -0.66 2.25 11.82
C ARG A 53 -0.07 3.36 12.68
N TYR A 54 1.09 3.90 12.31
CA TYR A 54 1.67 5.04 13.02
C TYR A 54 0.77 6.28 12.89
N TYR A 55 0.27 6.60 11.70
CA TYR A 55 -0.65 7.73 11.50
C TYR A 55 -2.03 7.53 12.13
N ASP A 56 -2.56 6.31 12.13
CA ASP A 56 -3.86 6.01 12.76
C ASP A 56 -3.77 6.07 14.30
N ASN A 57 -2.62 5.68 14.87
CA ASN A 57 -2.41 5.67 16.33
C ASN A 57 -1.78 6.95 16.87
N SER A 58 -1.07 7.71 16.02
CA SER A 58 -0.74 9.09 16.35
C SER A 58 -2.03 9.86 16.19
N SER A 59 -2.64 10.21 17.32
CA SER A 59 -3.58 11.32 17.37
C SER A 59 -2.80 12.57 16.97
N LEU A 60 -2.58 12.75 15.66
CA LEU A 60 -2.11 14.00 15.12
C LEU A 60 -3.12 15.04 15.61
N PRO A 61 -2.70 16.05 16.40
CA PRO A 61 -3.63 17.07 16.83
C PRO A 61 -4.31 17.64 15.59
N GLU A 62 -5.65 17.68 15.60
CA GLU A 62 -6.45 18.25 14.52
C GLU A 62 -5.86 19.61 14.15
N GLY A 63 -5.26 19.70 12.96
CA GLY A 63 -4.69 20.96 12.44
C GLY A 63 -3.25 20.91 11.94
N VAL A 64 -2.48 19.84 12.18
CA VAL A 64 -1.12 19.72 11.59
C VAL A 64 -1.18 18.75 10.42
N LEU A 65 -1.37 19.28 9.20
CA LEU A 65 -1.10 18.52 7.98
C LEU A 65 0.36 18.05 8.04
N PRO A 66 0.66 16.75 7.90
CA PRO A 66 2.04 16.32 7.72
C PRO A 66 2.52 16.98 6.42
N GLU A 67 3.51 17.86 6.51
CA GLU A 67 4.18 18.38 5.33
C GLU A 67 4.75 17.18 4.57
N PHE A 68 4.12 16.83 3.46
CA PHE A 68 4.68 15.91 2.51
C PHE A 68 5.94 16.59 1.95
N HIS A 69 7.10 16.29 2.53
CA HIS A 69 8.35 16.52 1.83
C HIS A 69 8.36 15.59 0.62
N SER A 70 7.89 16.13 -0.50
CA SER A 70 8.16 15.62 -1.83
C SER A 70 9.66 15.44 -1.93
N PHE A 71 10.15 14.21 -1.76
CA PHE A 71 11.52 13.88 -2.09
C PHE A 71 11.67 14.18 -3.58
N GLY A 72 12.32 15.31 -3.86
CA GLY A 72 12.47 15.86 -5.18
C GLY A 72 13.06 14.82 -6.12
N CYS A 73 12.57 14.84 -7.36
CA CYS A 73 13.32 14.31 -8.49
C CYS A 73 14.70 14.96 -8.49
N VAL A 74 15.74 14.14 -8.39
CA VAL A 74 17.09 14.43 -8.89
C VAL A 74 17.44 13.32 -9.86
#